data_AF-A0A7X9DV79-F1
#
_entry.id   AF-A0A7X9DV79-F1
#
_cell.length_a   1.000
_cell.length_b   1.000
_cell.length_c   1.000
_cell.angle_alpha   90.00
_cell.angle_beta   90.00
_cell.angle_gamma   90.00
#
_symmetry.space_group_name_H-M   'P 1'
#
loop_
_entity.id
_entity.type
_entity.pdbx_description
1 polymer ?
#
loop_
_entity_poly.entity_id
_entity_poly.type
_entity_poly.pdbx_seq_one_letter_code
_entity_poly.pdbx_strand_id
1 'polypeptide(L)'
;MRYIDLNPVRAGMVDGAHKYAWSSYRHYAFGEKDELLDEAPEYLGLSKNDALRRKHYRELVTGLVNGGLARMGELTGWYYIGERWWVEEKMVAGGFWRRRRAPG
;
A
#
# COMPACT_ATOMS: atom_id res chain seq x y z
N MET A 1 -5.72 6.15 -3.59
CA MET A 1 -5.16 5.72 -4.89
C MET A 1 -3.81 5.03 -4.76
N ARG A 2 -2.79 5.66 -4.14
CA ARG A 2 -1.42 5.11 -4.05
C ARG A 2 -1.29 3.64 -3.59
N TYR A 3 -1.89 3.28 -2.45
CA TYR A 3 -1.79 1.91 -1.91
C TYR A 3 -2.40 0.90 -2.88
N ILE A 4 -3.56 1.23 -3.44
CA ILE A 4 -4.32 0.37 -4.35
C ILE A 4 -3.49 0.07 -5.59
N ASP A 5 -2.89 1.09 -6.20
CA ASP A 5 -2.09 0.93 -7.41
C ASP A 5 -0.77 0.18 -7.18
N LEU A 6 -0.21 0.27 -5.96
CA LEU A 6 1.03 -0.40 -5.62
C LEU A 6 0.82 -1.82 -5.05
N ASN A 7 -0.39 -2.14 -4.59
CA ASN A 7 -0.67 -3.43 -3.96
C ASN A 7 -0.37 -4.65 -4.86
N PRO A 8 -0.74 -4.66 -6.17
CA PRO A 8 -0.39 -5.76 -7.06
C PRO A 8 1.12 -6.00 -7.19
N VAL A 9 1.92 -4.92 -7.13
CA VAL A 9 3.38 -5.01 -7.14
C VAL A 9 3.89 -5.58 -5.82
N ARG A 10 3.38 -5.09 -4.69
CA ARG A 10 3.75 -5.57 -3.34
C ARG A 10 3.39 -7.03 -3.11
N ALA A 11 2.27 -7.47 -3.68
CA ALA A 11 1.81 -8.85 -3.64
C ALA A 11 2.58 -9.77 -4.61
N GLY A 12 3.52 -9.23 -5.41
CA GLY A 12 4.29 -9.99 -6.38
C GLY A 12 3.49 -10.47 -7.59
N MET A 13 2.31 -9.89 -7.85
CA MET A 13 1.46 -10.28 -8.98
C MET A 13 1.96 -9.71 -10.31
N VAL A 14 2.57 -8.52 -10.28
CA VAL A 14 3.16 -7.84 -11.43
C VAL A 14 4.45 -7.12 -11.01
N ASP A 15 5.37 -6.89 -11.94
CA ASP A 15 6.64 -6.20 -11.71
C ASP A 15 6.51 -4.65 -11.72
N GLY A 16 5.36 -4.12 -12.12
CA GLY A 16 5.09 -2.68 -12.12
C GLY A 16 3.61 -2.35 -12.13
N ALA A 17 3.25 -1.23 -11.49
CA ALA A 17 1.84 -0.82 -11.31
C ALA A 17 1.09 -0.70 -12.64
N HIS A 18 1.77 -0.20 -13.69
CA HIS A 18 1.20 -0.06 -15.03
C HIS A 18 0.79 -1.39 -15.69
N LYS A 19 1.34 -2.53 -15.25
CA LYS A 19 1.01 -3.84 -15.83
C LYS A 19 -0.23 -4.49 -15.23
N TYR A 20 -0.72 -3.97 -14.10
CA TYR A 20 -1.96 -4.47 -13.53
C TYR A 20 -3.15 -3.84 -14.24
N ALA A 21 -3.88 -4.64 -15.03
CA ALA A 21 -4.99 -4.15 -15.86
C ALA A 21 -6.16 -3.60 -15.04
N TRP A 22 -6.34 -4.07 -13.80
CA TRP A 22 -7.46 -3.72 -12.92
C TRP A 22 -7.09 -2.58 -11.97
N SER A 23 -6.47 -1.54 -12.50
CA SER A 23 -6.09 -0.34 -11.75
C SER A 23 -6.22 0.89 -12.64
N SER A 24 -6.68 1.99 -12.03
CA SER A 24 -6.73 3.30 -12.67
C SER A 24 -5.34 3.93 -12.85
N TYR A 25 -4.26 3.26 -12.43
CA TYR A 25 -2.90 3.78 -12.52
C TYR A 25 -2.56 4.29 -13.91
N ARG A 26 -2.96 3.59 -14.99
CA ARG A 26 -2.60 3.99 -16.36
C ARG A 26 -3.26 5.30 -16.78
N HIS A 27 -4.51 5.49 -16.37
CA HIS A 27 -5.23 6.74 -16.55
C HIS A 27 -4.51 7.89 -15.84
N TYR A 28 -4.23 7.75 -14.55
CA TYR A 28 -3.62 8.82 -13.76
C TYR A 28 -2.12 9.03 -14.03
N ALA A 29 -1.38 7.99 -14.39
CA ALA A 29 0.06 8.06 -14.63
C ALA A 29 0.42 8.43 -16.08
N PHE A 30 -0.38 8.03 -17.07
CA PHE A 30 -0.06 8.22 -18.49
C PHE A 30 -1.13 9.00 -19.26
N GLY A 31 -2.33 9.17 -18.69
CA GLY A 31 -3.45 9.83 -19.35
C GLY A 31 -4.18 8.90 -20.33
N GLU A 32 -4.11 7.58 -20.12
CA GLU A 32 -4.92 6.64 -20.89
C GLU A 32 -6.42 6.95 -20.66
N LYS A 33 -7.21 7.00 -21.73
CA LYS A 33 -8.66 7.26 -21.63
C LYS A 33 -9.32 6.05 -20.98
N ASP A 34 -10.12 6.29 -19.94
CA ASP A 34 -10.94 5.29 -19.29
C ASP A 34 -12.31 5.93 -18.99
N GLU A 35 -13.36 5.38 -19.57
CA GLU A 35 -14.72 5.93 -19.47
C GLU A 35 -15.40 5.58 -18.15
N LEU A 36 -14.80 4.69 -17.35
CA LEU A 36 -15.30 4.31 -16.03
C LEU A 36 -14.76 5.20 -14.91
N LEU A 37 -13.86 6.13 -15.23
CA LEU A 37 -13.16 6.94 -14.26
C LEU A 37 -13.59 8.41 -14.32
N ASP A 38 -14.01 8.91 -13.17
CA ASP A 38 -14.02 10.33 -12.86
C ASP A 38 -12.68 10.74 -12.23
N GLU A 39 -12.27 11.98 -12.52
CA GLU A 39 -11.03 12.55 -12.00
C GLU A 39 -11.11 12.78 -10.49
N ALA A 40 -10.25 12.09 -9.74
CA ALA A 40 -10.19 12.24 -8.29
C ALA A 40 -9.74 13.66 -7.86
N PRO A 41 -10.40 14.33 -6.90
CA PRO A 41 -10.01 15.65 -6.44
C PRO A 41 -8.56 15.74 -5.95
N GLU A 42 -8.06 14.68 -5.30
CA GLU A 42 -6.69 14.60 -4.81
C GLU A 42 -5.67 14.52 -5.95
N TYR A 43 -6.03 13.87 -7.07
CA TYR A 43 -5.21 13.86 -8.27
C TYR A 43 -5.19 15.25 -8.92
N LEU A 44 -6.36 15.87 -9.10
CA LEU A 44 -6.48 17.23 -9.63
C LEU A 44 -5.71 18.26 -8.78
N GLY A 45 -5.62 18.03 -7.47
CA GLY A 45 -4.83 18.84 -6.53
C GLY A 45 -3.31 18.75 -6.71
N LEU A 46 -2.77 17.74 -7.41
CA LEU A 46 -1.32 17.59 -7.60
C LEU A 46 -0.72 18.65 -8.53
N SER A 47 -1.48 19.08 -9.55
CA SER A 47 -1.08 20.20 -10.42
C SER A 47 -2.21 20.61 -11.36
N LYS A 48 -2.29 21.91 -11.66
CA LYS A 48 -3.16 22.45 -12.72
C LYS A 48 -2.68 22.08 -14.13
N ASN A 49 -1.42 21.71 -14.31
CA ASN A 49 -0.87 21.28 -15.60
C ASN A 49 -0.90 19.75 -15.70
N ASP A 50 -1.52 19.23 -16.75
CA ASP A 50 -1.72 17.78 -16.93
C ASP A 50 -0.42 16.97 -16.96
N ALA A 51 0.61 17.47 -17.65
CA ALA A 51 1.89 16.77 -17.74
C ALA A 51 2.58 16.71 -16.37
N LEU A 52 2.55 17.81 -15.62
CA LEU A 52 3.08 17.87 -14.26
C LEU A 52 2.23 17.02 -13.30
N ARG A 53 0.91 17.02 -13.44
CA ARG A 53 -0.01 16.22 -12.62
C ARG A 53 0.30 14.73 -12.75
N ARG A 54 0.46 14.24 -13.98
CA ARG A 54 0.88 12.86 -14.27
C ARG A 54 2.28 12.54 -13.72
N LYS A 55 3.24 13.49 -13.84
CA LYS A 55 4.59 13.34 -13.27
C LYS A 55 4.55 13.18 -11.76
N HIS A 56 3.85 14.08 -11.07
CA HIS A 56 3.68 14.03 -9.62
C HIS A 56 2.92 12.78 -9.18
N TYR A 57 1.97 12.29 -9.97
CA TYR A 57 1.29 11.03 -9.66
C TYR A 57 2.23 9.82 -9.74
N ARG A 58 3.09 9.77 -10.76
CA ARG A 58 4.11 8.71 -10.86
C ARG A 58 5.07 8.74 -9.68
N GLU A 59 5.61 9.91 -9.34
CA GLU A 59 6.47 10.12 -8.15
C GLU A 59 5.74 9.75 -6.86
N LEU A 60 4.47 10.17 -6.77
CA LEU A 60 3.38 9.67 -5.95
C LEU A 60 3.56 8.20 -5.54
N VAL A 61 3.32 7.36 -6.54
CA VAL A 61 3.20 5.91 -6.42
C VAL A 61 4.56 5.23 -6.25
N THR A 62 5.58 5.67 -6.98
CA THR A 62 6.91 5.04 -6.95
C THR A 62 7.74 5.46 -5.74
N GLY A 63 7.53 6.65 -5.19
CA GLY A 63 8.32 7.19 -4.07
C GLY A 63 8.26 6.35 -2.79
N LEU A 64 7.22 5.52 -2.59
CA LEU A 64 7.15 4.60 -1.44
C LEU A 64 7.71 3.21 -1.65
N VAL A 65 8.11 2.83 -2.87
CA VAL A 65 8.87 1.60 -3.06
C VAL A 65 10.14 1.64 -2.19
N ASN A 66 10.70 2.83 -1.97
CA ASN A 66 11.91 3.01 -1.18
C ASN A 66 11.68 3.23 0.33
N GLY A 67 10.54 3.79 0.76
CA GLY A 67 10.33 4.21 2.17
C GLY A 67 9.16 3.58 2.91
N GLY A 68 8.18 2.99 2.21
CA GLY A 68 6.93 2.52 2.83
C GLY A 68 7.00 1.15 3.49
N LEU A 69 7.80 0.25 2.94
CA LEU A 69 8.06 -1.07 3.53
C LEU A 69 8.72 -0.93 4.90
N ALA A 70 9.64 0.04 5.05
CA ALA A 70 10.36 0.27 6.29
C ALA A 70 9.45 0.67 7.47
N ARG A 71 8.31 1.32 7.21
CA ARG A 71 7.39 1.84 8.26
C ARG A 71 6.21 0.91 8.57
N MET A 72 6.08 -0.20 7.85
CA MET A 72 4.91 -1.10 8.00
C MET A 72 4.89 -1.77 9.38
N GLY A 73 6.07 -2.15 9.91
CA GLY A 73 6.18 -2.72 11.26
C GLY A 73 5.72 -1.77 12.38
N GLU A 74 5.92 -0.44 12.22
CA GLU A 74 5.46 0.55 13.20
C GLU A 74 3.93 0.66 13.24
N LEU A 75 3.27 0.55 12.08
CA LEU A 75 1.83 0.79 11.94
C LEU A 75 0.97 -0.45 12.24
N THR A 76 1.50 -1.65 12.01
CA THR A 76 0.72 -2.90 12.15
C THR A 76 1.26 -3.84 13.23
N GLY A 77 2.37 -3.50 13.89
CA GLY A 77 3.03 -4.40 14.83
C GLY A 77 2.28 -4.64 16.15
N TRP A 78 1.40 -3.71 16.56
CA TRP A 78 0.88 -3.66 17.93
C TRP A 78 -0.51 -4.30 18.14
N TYR A 79 -1.24 -4.61 17.07
CA TYR A 79 -2.63 -5.08 17.19
C TYR A 79 -2.91 -6.27 16.26
N TYR A 80 -2.71 -7.48 16.78
CA TYR A 80 -3.25 -8.69 16.17
C TYR A 80 -4.73 -8.83 16.55
N ILE A 81 -5.60 -9.00 15.55
CA ILE A 81 -7.04 -9.18 15.72
C ILE A 81 -7.40 -10.58 15.19
N GLY A 82 -8.10 -11.38 15.98
CA GLY A 82 -8.50 -12.73 15.62
C GLY A 82 -8.78 -13.60 16.85
N GLU A 83 -8.86 -14.91 16.64
CA GLU A 83 -9.04 -15.89 17.71
C GLU A 83 -7.94 -15.81 18.76
N ARG A 84 -8.31 -15.95 20.04
CA ARG A 84 -7.42 -15.71 21.18
C ARG A 84 -6.10 -16.47 21.09
N TRP A 85 -6.14 -17.75 20.74
CA TRP A 85 -4.94 -18.58 20.63
C TRP A 85 -3.98 -18.07 19.55
N TRP A 86 -4.52 -17.59 18.42
CA TRP A 86 -3.75 -17.07 17.30
C TRP A 86 -3.13 -15.72 17.64
N VAL A 87 -3.90 -14.84 18.30
CA VAL A 87 -3.40 -13.56 18.82
C VAL A 87 -2.26 -13.78 19.81
N GLU A 88 -2.42 -14.72 20.76
CA GLU A 88 -1.36 -15.07 21.71
C GLU A 88 -0.10 -15.61 21.01
N GLU A 89 -0.26 -16.45 19.98
CA GLU A 89 0.86 -16.93 19.16
C GLU A 89 1.60 -15.79 18.46
N LYS A 90 0.87 -14.87 17.82
CA LYS A 90 1.45 -13.72 17.12
C LYS A 90 2.11 -12.71 18.06
N MET A 91 1.53 -12.46 19.24
CA MET A 91 2.13 -11.60 20.28
C MET A 91 3.44 -12.18 20.80
N VAL A 92 3.55 -13.50 20.94
CA VAL A 92 4.82 -14.17 21.31
C VAL A 92 5.83 -14.11 20.16
N ALA A 93 5.41 -14.42 18.93
CA ALA A 93 6.29 -14.37 17.75
C ALA A 93 6.82 -12.95 17.46
N GLY A 94 6.01 -11.93 17.72
CA GLY A 94 6.39 -10.52 17.64
C GLY A 94 7.25 -10.01 18.80
N GLY A 95 7.53 -10.85 19.81
CA GLY A 95 8.37 -10.49 20.96
C GLY A 95 7.68 -9.62 22.01
N PHE A 96 6.38 -9.38 21.89
CA PHE A 96 5.61 -8.55 22.82
C PHE A 96 5.28 -9.29 24.12
N TRP A 97 5.09 -10.62 24.06
CA TRP A 97 4.72 -11.46 25.20
C TRP A 97 5.75 -12.57 25.42
N ARG A 98 6.13 -12.83 26.68
CA ARG A 98 6.88 -14.03 27.06
C ARG A 98 5.94 -15.06 27.67
N ARG A 99 5.93 -16.28 27.14
CA ARG A 99 5.22 -17.40 27.81
C ARG A 99 5.87 -17.62 29.18
N ARG A 100 5.13 -17.39 30.27
CA ARG A 100 5.56 -17.90 31.58
C ARG A 100 5.36 -19.41 31.56
N ARG A 101 6.39 -20.19 31.91
CA ARG A 101 6.17 -21.59 32.31
C ARG A 101 5.35 -21.58 33.59
N ALA A 102 4.42 -22.52 33.71
CA ALA A 102 3.74 -22.77 34.97
C ALA A 102 4.79 -23.02 36.07
N PRO A 103 4.60 -22.52 37.30
CA PRO A 103 5.40 -22.95 38.43
C PRO A 103 5.27 -24.47 38.56
N GLY A 104 6.40 -25.16 38.68
CA GLY A 104 6.45 -26.60 38.94
C GLY A 104 6.09 -26.95 40.37
#